data_AF-A0A933NIV8-F1
#
_entry.id   AF-A0A933NIV8-F1
#
_cell.length_a   1.000
_cell.length_b   1.000
_cell.length_c   1.000
_cell.angle_alpha   90.00
_cell.angle_beta   90.00
_cell.angle_gamma   90.00
#
_symmetry.space_group_name_H-M   'P 1'
#
loop_
_entity.id
_entity.type
_entity.pdbx_description
1 polymer ?
#
loop_
_entity_poly.entity_id
_entity_poly.type
_entity_poly.pdbx_seq_one_letter_code
_entity_poly.pdbx_strand_id
1 'polypeptide(L)' 'MDERLTWDEIKRRFPDEYVVLIDAELDQNTDVVAATVVNHGKSKQEMRSYLGQLDPKSGACLWTGEPRGLLSPVRRAGDR' A
#
# COMPACT_ATOMS: atom_id res chain seq x y z
N MET A 1 16.00 9.60 7.89
CA MET A 1 16.29 9.70 6.45
C MET A 1 15.01 9.30 5.77
N ASP A 2 14.18 10.29 5.53
CA ASP A 2 12.82 10.15 5.02
C ASP A 2 12.92 10.19 3.50
N GLU A 3 13.31 9.06 2.91
CA GLU A 3 13.49 8.93 1.47
C GLU A 3 12.11 8.78 0.80
N ARG A 4 11.80 9.70 -0.13
CA ARG A 4 10.61 9.62 -0.97
C ARG A 4 10.84 8.61 -2.09
N LEU A 5 9.94 7.63 -2.21
CA LEU A 5 10.04 6.52 -3.15
C LEU A 5 8.79 6.42 -4.01
N THR A 6 8.95 6.00 -5.27
CA THR A 6 7.83 5.59 -6.12
C THR A 6 7.19 4.30 -5.60
N TRP A 7 5.93 4.06 -5.91
CA TRP A 7 5.25 2.83 -5.50
C TRP A 7 5.95 1.56 -6.01
N ASP A 8 6.50 1.59 -7.23
CA ASP A 8 7.29 0.47 -7.75
C ASP A 8 8.58 0.24 -6.98
N GLU A 9 9.26 1.30 -6.52
CA GLU A 9 10.42 1.16 -5.65
C GLU A 9 10.05 0.60 -4.28
N ILE A 10 8.94 1.06 -3.70
CA ILE A 10 8.43 0.57 -2.42
C ILE A 10 8.14 -0.93 -2.50
N LYS A 11 7.42 -1.39 -3.54
CA LYS A 11 7.16 -2.83 -3.75
C LYS A 11 8.45 -3.65 -3.92
N ARG A 12 9.46 -3.11 -4.60
CA ARG A 12 10.76 -3.78 -4.78
C ARG A 12 11.57 -3.87 -3.48
N ARG A 13 11.53 -2.84 -2.65
CA ARG A 13 12.30 -2.78 -1.39
C ARG A 13 11.64 -3.57 -0.26
N PHE A 14 10.32 -3.57 -0.21
CA PHE A 14 9.53 -4.20 0.85
C PHE A 14 8.52 -5.19 0.26
N PRO A 15 8.93 -6.29 -0.37
CA PRO A 15 7.99 -7.24 -0.97
C PRO A 15 7.22 -8.02 0.10
N ASP A 16 5.91 -8.21 -0.10
CA ASP A 16 5.04 -8.94 0.84
C ASP A 16 5.09 -8.37 2.27
N GLU A 17 5.03 -7.04 2.38
CA GLU A 17 4.98 -6.33 3.66
C GLU A 17 3.90 -5.25 3.66
N TYR A 18 3.44 -4.91 4.86
CA TYR A 18 2.67 -3.69 5.08
C TYR A 18 3.65 -2.52 5.19
N VAL A 19 3.38 -1.44 4.48
CA VAL A 19 4.14 -0.20 4.55
C VAL A 19 3.26 0.92 5.09
N VAL A 20 3.80 1.74 5.97
CA VAL A 20 3.19 2.98 6.44
C VAL A 20 3.81 4.13 5.65
N LEU A 21 2.96 4.83 4.92
CA LEU A 21 3.32 5.88 3.99
C LEU A 21 2.86 7.24 4.52
N ILE A 22 3.69 8.26 4.39
CA ILE A 22 3.30 9.67 4.56
C ILE A 22 3.61 10.47 3.31
N ASP A 23 3.05 11.69 3.23
CA ASP A 23 3.25 12.62 2.12
C ASP A 23 2.95 11.98 0.76
N ALA A 24 1.92 11.11 0.72
CA ALA A 24 1.58 10.35 -0.48
C ALA A 24 1.08 11.28 -1.59
N GLU A 25 1.71 11.17 -2.75
CA GLU A 25 1.21 11.73 -3.99
C GLU A 25 0.34 10.68 -4.68
N LEU A 26 -0.88 11.09 -4.98
CA LEU A 26 -1.90 10.26 -5.57
C LEU A 26 -2.13 10.68 -7.01
N ASP A 27 -2.37 9.72 -7.90
CA ASP A 27 -2.83 10.00 -9.25
C ASP A 27 -4.33 10.36 -9.28
N GLN A 28 -4.86 10.57 -10.47
CA GLN A 28 -6.28 10.85 -10.71
C GLN A 28 -7.24 9.73 -10.27
N ASN A 29 -6.74 8.50 -10.07
CA ASN A 29 -7.49 7.34 -9.61
C ASN A 29 -7.36 7.12 -8.10
N THR A 30 -6.65 8.00 -7.39
CA THR A 30 -6.32 7.83 -5.95
C THR A 30 -5.30 6.71 -5.71
N ASP A 31 -4.57 6.29 -6.74
CA ASP A 31 -3.47 5.33 -6.60
C ASP A 31 -2.18 6.05 -6.15
N VAL A 32 -1.40 5.41 -5.29
CA VAL A 32 -0.13 5.98 -4.81
C VAL A 32 0.90 5.97 -5.94
N VAL A 33 1.39 7.15 -6.30
CA VAL A 33 2.50 7.33 -7.25
C VAL A 33 3.83 7.30 -6.52
N ALA A 34 3.95 8.09 -5.46
CA ALA A 34 5.13 8.19 -4.63
C ALA A 34 4.77 8.59 -3.19
N ALA A 35 5.56 8.11 -2.22
CA ALA A 35 5.37 8.43 -0.81
C ALA A 35 6.67 8.23 -0.02
N THR A 36 6.69 8.76 1.20
CA THR A 36 7.76 8.51 2.16
C THR A 36 7.39 7.31 3.02
N VAL A 37 8.25 6.30 3.09
CA VAL A 37 8.04 5.13 3.96
C VAL A 37 8.57 5.43 5.35
N VAL A 38 7.70 5.46 6.35
CA VAL A 38 8.08 5.73 7.75
C VAL A 38 8.15 4.47 8.61
N ASN A 39 7.46 3.40 8.21
CA ASN A 39 7.54 2.11 8.86
C ASN A 39 7.10 0.99 7.90
N HIS A 40 7.52 -0.25 8.16
CA HIS A 40 7.11 -1.41 7.39
C HIS A 40 7.17 -2.70 8.24
N GLY A 41 6.43 -3.73 7.83
CA GLY A 41 6.50 -5.04 8.47
C GLY A 41 5.39 -5.99 8.05
N LYS A 42 5.47 -7.24 8.49
CA LYS A 42 4.53 -8.30 8.07
C LYS A 42 3.21 -8.32 8.86
N SER A 43 3.17 -7.65 10.02
CA SER A 43 1.98 -7.58 10.86
C SER A 43 1.13 -6.37 10.53
N LYS A 44 -0.04 -6.62 9.91
CA LYS A 44 -1.05 -5.57 9.66
C LYS A 44 -1.43 -4.82 10.94
N GLN A 45 -1.54 -5.55 12.05
CA GLN A 45 -1.96 -5.00 13.33
C GLN A 45 -0.90 -4.05 13.88
N GLU A 46 0.37 -4.43 13.84
CA GLU A 46 1.47 -3.56 14.29
C GLU A 46 1.55 -2.30 13.43
N MET A 47 1.44 -2.43 12.10
CA MET A 47 1.49 -1.26 11.21
C MET A 47 0.29 -0.33 11.40
N ARG A 48 -0.91 -0.87 11.68
CA ARG A 48 -2.08 -0.06 12.04
C ARG A 48 -1.92 0.64 13.37
N SER A 49 -1.37 -0.03 14.38
CA SER A 49 -1.09 0.58 15.68
C SER A 49 -0.07 1.71 15.56
N TYR A 50 0.94 1.55 14.69
CA TYR A 50 1.90 2.60 14.39
C TYR A 50 1.23 3.78 13.65
N LEU A 51 0.42 3.51 12.62
CA LEU A 51 -0.33 4.54 11.90
C LEU A 51 -1.22 5.36 12.84
N GLY A 52 -1.86 4.73 13.83
CA GLY A 52 -2.68 5.43 14.82
C GLY A 52 -1.91 6.36 15.77
N GLN A 53 -0.58 6.28 15.79
CA GLN A 53 0.29 7.20 16.54
C GLN A 53 0.74 8.41 15.70
N LEU A 54 0.52 8.36 14.38
CA LEU A 54 0.83 9.47 13.47
C LEU A 54 -0.32 10.50 13.45
N ASP A 55 -0.03 11.70 12.96
CA ASP A 55 -1.08 12.69 12.71
C ASP A 55 -2.12 12.12 11.72
N PRO A 56 -3.43 12.16 12.04
CA PRO A 56 -4.46 11.48 11.29
C PRO A 56 -4.63 11.97 9.85
N LYS A 57 -4.02 13.11 9.47
CA LYS A 57 -4.12 13.66 8.12
C LYS A 57 -3.02 13.18 7.18
N SER A 58 -2.03 12.43 7.66
CA SER A 58 -0.77 12.30 6.93
C SER A 58 -0.43 10.88 6.49
N GLY A 59 -1.15 9.85 6.96
CA GLY A 59 -0.67 8.46 6.87
C GLY A 59 -1.60 7.48 6.14
N ALA A 60 -1.01 6.58 5.35
CA ALA A 60 -1.69 5.41 4.77
C ALA A 60 -0.95 4.11 5.13
N CYS A 61 -1.68 3.00 5.24
CA CYS A 61 -1.11 1.67 5.47
C CYS A 61 -1.51 0.74 4.32
N LEU A 62 -0.54 0.36 3.48
CA LEU A 62 -0.77 -0.42 2.27
C LEU A 62 0.02 -1.73 2.30
N TRP A 63 -0.48 -2.75 1.60
CA TRP A 63 0.21 -4.01 1.39
C TRP A 63 0.91 -4.00 0.04
N THR A 64 2.17 -4.41 -0.01
CA THR A 64 3.00 -4.40 -1.23
C THR A 64 3.02 -5.72 -1.98
N GLY A 65 2.65 -6.82 -1.33
CA GLY A 65 2.59 -8.13 -1.97
C GLY A 65 1.42 -8.23 -2.95
N GLU A 66 1.43 -9.26 -3.78
CA GLU A 66 0.29 -9.52 -4.64
C GLU A 66 -0.96 -9.81 -3.78
N PRO A 67 -2.15 -9.36 -4.20
CA PRO A 67 -3.38 -9.78 -3.56
C PRO A 67 -3.44 -11.30 -3.65
N ARG A 68 -3.31 -11.97 -2.49
CA ARG A 68 -3.41 -13.43 -2.41
C ARG A 68 -4.83 -13.83 -2.80
N GLY A 69 -4.98 -14.16 -4.09
CA GLY A 69 -6.11 -14.80 -4.75
C GLY A 69 -7.49 -14.52 -4.16
N LEU A 70 -8.23 -13.60 -4.76
CA LEU A 70 -9.66 -13.78 -4.95
C LEU A 70 -10.13 -13.05 -6.20
N LEU A 71 -10.84 -13.81 -7.04
CA LEU A 71 -11.39 -13.49 -8.36
C LEU A 71 -10.41 -13.67 -9.53
N SER A 72 -10.17 -14.94 -9.89
CA SER A 72 -10.20 -15.27 -11.32
C SER A 72 -11.48 -14.67 -11.91
N PRO A 73 -11.46 -14.02 -13.08
CA PRO A 73 -12.66 -13.48 -13.68
C PRO A 73 -13.67 -14.61 -13.84
N VAL A 74 -14.82 -14.50 -13.17
CA VAL A 74 -16.02 -15.25 -13.56
C VAL A 74 -16.27 -14.85 -15.00
N ARG A 75 -15.90 -15.73 -15.94
CA ARG A 75 -16.38 -15.62 -17.32
C ARG A 75 -17.89 -15.68 -17.21
N ARG A 76 -18.58 -14.56 -17.43
CA ARG A 76 -20.01 -14.60 -17.76
C ARG A 76 -20.11 -15.45 -19.02
N ALA A 77 -20.63 -16.66 -18.87
CA ALA A 77 -21.12 -17.43 -20.00
C ALA A 77 -22.18 -16.54 -20.69
N GLY A 78 -22.02 -16.36 -21.99
CA GLY A 78 -22.85 -15.47 -22.78
C GLY A 78 -24.32 -15.87 -22.70
N ASP A 79 -25.16 -14.88 -22.47
CA ASP A 79 -26.56 -14.94 -22.84
C ASP A 79 -26.64 -14.70 -24.35
N ARG A 80 -27.21 -15.69 -25.05
CA ARG A 80 -27.46 -15.69 -26.48
C ARG A 80 -28.96 -15.69 -26.70
#